data_AF-A0A2J6SDR3-F1
#
_entry.id   AF-A0A2J6SDR3-F1
#
_cell.length_a   1.000
_cell.length_b   1.000
_cell.length_c   1.000
_cell.angle_alpha   90.00
_cell.angle_beta   90.00
_cell.angle_gamma   90.00
#
_symmetry.space_group_name_H-M   'P 1'
#
loop_
_entity.id
_entity.type
_entity.pdbx_description
1 polymer ?
#
loop_
_entity_poly.entity_id
_entity_poly.type
_entity_poly.pdbx_seq_one_letter_code
_entity_poly.pdbx_strand_id
1 'polypeptide(L)' 'LQDGQTFMVTSKGYVGWAHPLALPGDHIYILSGCTIPIVLRSRKEGGFVLVGDAYVQGIMEGEAVK' A
#
# COMPACT_ATOMS: atom_id res chain seq x y z
N LEU A 1 18.02 -4.08 -2.22
CA LEU A 1 16.65 -4.50 -1.88
C LEU A 1 16.69 -4.79 -0.38
N GLN A 2 16.03 -3.99 0.45
CA GLN A 2 16.01 -4.27 1.90
C GLN A 2 15.15 -5.52 2.12
N ASP A 3 15.71 -6.51 2.83
CA ASP A 3 15.04 -7.76 3.16
C ASP A 3 13.72 -7.47 3.90
N GLY A 4 12.61 -8.07 3.44
CA GLY A 4 11.35 -8.12 4.21
C GLY A 4 10.07 -7.68 3.51
N GLN A 5 10.09 -7.17 2.28
CA GLN A 5 8.83 -6.85 1.61
C GLN A 5 7.99 -8.10 1.32
N THR A 6 6.67 -8.01 1.54
CA THR A 6 5.73 -9.09 1.25
C THR A 6 5.07 -8.87 -0.11
N PHE A 7 4.96 -9.94 -0.90
CA PHE A 7 4.23 -9.90 -2.15
C PHE A 7 2.74 -9.71 -1.87
N MET A 8 2.09 -8.86 -2.67
CA MET A 8 0.66 -8.61 -2.52
C MET A 8 -0.06 -8.56 -3.87
N VAL A 9 -1.34 -8.95 -3.81
CA VAL A 9 -2.32 -8.72 -4.88
C VAL A 9 -3.50 -8.02 -4.23
N THR A 10 -3.85 -6.86 -4.74
CA THR A 10 -5.01 -6.09 -4.24
C THR A 10 -6.32 -6.70 -4.72
N SER A 11 -7.44 -6.38 -4.07
CA SER A 11 -8.78 -6.79 -4.51
C SER A 11 -9.16 -6.27 -5.91
N LYS A 12 -8.47 -5.24 -6.40
CA LYS A 12 -8.65 -4.69 -7.75
C LYS A 12 -7.73 -5.35 -8.80
N GLY A 13 -6.94 -6.35 -8.40
CA GLY A 13 -6.04 -7.09 -9.29
C GLY A 13 -4.65 -6.44 -9.48
N TYR A 14 -4.36 -5.30 -8.84
CA TYR A 14 -3.01 -4.73 -8.87
C TYR A 14 -2.03 -5.62 -8.11
N VAL A 15 -0.81 -5.72 -8.63
CA VAL A 15 0.28 -6.53 -8.09
C VAL A 15 1.38 -5.63 -7.57
N GLY A 16 2.05 -6.04 -6.50
CA GLY A 16 3.15 -5.26 -5.95
C GLY A 16 3.80 -5.88 -4.72
N TRP A 17 4.52 -5.03 -4.00
CA TRP A 17 5.26 -5.35 -2.79
C TRP A 17 4.81 -4.40 -1.67
N ALA A 18 4.52 -4.93 -0.50
CA ALA A 18 4.13 -4.14 0.67
C ALA A 18 5.12 -4.31 1.82
N HIS A 19 5.03 -3.41 2.79
CA HIS A 19 5.72 -3.54 4.07
C HIS A 19 5.51 -4.94 4.71
N PRO A 20 6.54 -5.56 5.33
CA PRO A 20 6.46 -6.91 5.93
C PRO A 20 5.29 -7.14 6.89
N LEU A 21 4.80 -6.08 7.55
CA LEU A 21 3.69 -6.13 8.51
C LEU A 21 2.31 -6.00 7.87
N ALA A 22 2.24 -5.87 6.54
CA ALA A 22 0.99 -5.84 5.79
C ALA A 22 0.29 -7.20 5.85
N LEU A 23 -1.03 -7.16 6.00
CA LEU A 23 -1.89 -8.33 6.12
C LEU A 23 -3.09 -8.22 5.17
N PRO A 24 -3.72 -9.34 4.78
CA PRO A 24 -5.00 -9.31 4.08
C PRO A 24 -6.03 -8.47 4.85
N GLY A 25 -6.66 -7.52 4.15
CA GLY A 25 -7.58 -6.54 4.73
C GLY A 25 -6.96 -5.16 4.96
N ASP A 26 -5.63 -5.02 4.85
CA ASP A 26 -5.00 -3.70 4.74
C ASP A 26 -5.32 -3.05 3.40
N HIS A 27 -5.29 -1.72 3.38
CA HIS A 27 -5.68 -0.91 2.24
C HIS A 27 -4.49 -0.09 1.74
N ILE A 28 -4.40 0.07 0.42
CA ILE A 28 -3.38 0.91 -0.20
C ILE A 28 -4.01 2.25 -0.55
N TYR A 29 -3.37 3.34 -0.13
CA TYR A 29 -3.77 4.70 -0.44
C TYR A 29 -2.62 5.48 -1.07
N ILE A 30 -2.97 6.36 -2.01
CA ILE A 30 -2.08 7.45 -2.44
C ILE A 30 -2.55 8.67 -1.67
N LEU A 31 -1.76 9.07 -0.67
CA LEU A 31 -2.07 10.23 0.15
C LEU A 31 -1.56 11.51 -0.54
N SER A 32 -2.36 12.57 -0.52
CA SER A 32 -1.94 13.86 -1.07
C SER A 32 -0.66 14.35 -0.37
N GLY A 33 0.36 14.69 -1.16
CA GLY A 33 1.68 15.09 -0.66
C GLY A 33 2.66 13.93 -0.43
N CYS A 34 2.21 12.68 -0.49
CA CYS A 34 3.11 11.53 -0.54
C CYS A 34 3.48 11.20 -2.00
N THR A 35 4.74 10.80 -2.21
CA THR A 35 5.24 10.37 -3.53
C THR A 35 5.11 8.87 -3.75
N ILE A 36 4.68 8.12 -2.74
CA ILE A 36 4.62 6.66 -2.74
C ILE A 36 3.27 6.16 -2.19
N PRO A 37 2.77 5.00 -2.64
CA PRO A 37 1.64 4.33 -2.02
C PRO A 37 1.91 3.95 -0.56
N ILE A 38 0.88 4.07 0.27
CA ILE A 38 0.92 3.84 1.71
C ILE A 38 -0.06 2.73 2.08
N VAL A 39 0.39 1.81 2.94
CA VAL A 39 -0.44 0.75 3.52
C VAL A 39 -1.06 1.25 4.82
N LEU A 40 -2.39 1.29 4.85
CA LEU A 40 -3.18 1.71 6.01
C LEU A 40 -4.10 0.58 6.49
N ARG A 41 -4.20 0.43 7.81
CA ARG A 41 -5.12 -0.51 8.47
C ARG A 41 -6.21 0.24 9.21
N SER A 42 -7.47 -0.04 8.88
CA SER A 42 -8.63 0.56 9.56
C SER A 42 -8.70 0.13 11.03
N ARG A 43 -9.00 1.08 11.93
CA ARG A 43 -9.29 0.78 13.34
C ARG A 43 -10.80 0.66 13.55
N LYS A 44 -11.22 -0.19 14.51
CA LYS A 44 -12.64 -0.36 14.88
C LYS A 44 -13.29 0.94 15.34
N GLU A 45 -12.53 1.79 16.03
CA GLU A 45 -12.99 3.07 16.58
C GLU A 45 -12.97 4.22 15.53
N GLY A 46 -12.63 3.91 14.29
CA GLY A 46 -12.43 4.90 13.23
C GLY A 46 -10.96 5.31 13.04
N GLY A 47 -10.67 5.88 11.88
CA GLY A 47 -9.32 6.23 11.46
C GLY A 47 -8.47 5.01 11.06
N PHE A 48 -7.17 5.27 10.90
CA PHE A 48 -6.22 4.30 10.36
C PHE A 48 -4.93 4.26 11.18
N VAL A 49 -4.25 3.12 11.15
CA VAL A 49 -2.85 2.98 11.55
C VAL A 49 -1.99 2.90 10.29
N LEU A 50 -0.88 3.62 10.27
CA LEU A 50 0.16 3.48 9.25
C LEU A 50 0.88 2.15 9.44
N VAL A 51 0.77 1.24 8.46
CA VAL A 51 1.45 -0.05 8.48
C VAL A 51 2.84 0.06 7.83
N GLY A 52 2.93 0.85 6.76
CA GLY A 52 4.18 1.08 6.03
C GLY A 52 3.92 1.56 4.61
N ASP A 53 4.92 1.42 3.75
CA ASP A 53 4.87 1.75 2.34
C ASP A 53 4.54 0.54 1.47
N ALA A 54 4.26 0.82 0.20
CA ALA A 54 4.09 -0.20 -0.82
C ALA A 54 4.61 0.25 -2.18
N TYR A 55 5.16 -0.70 -2.93
CA TYR A 55 5.30 -0.62 -4.38
C TYR A 55 4.09 -1.25 -5.05
N VAL A 56 3.45 -0.53 -5.97
CA VAL A 56 2.36 -1.09 -6.80
C VAL A 56 2.72 -0.88 -8.26
N GLN A 57 2.76 -1.99 -9.00
CA GLN A 57 3.08 -2.00 -10.42
C GLN A 57 2.12 -1.08 -11.19
N GLY A 58 2.66 -0.23 -12.07
CA GLY A 58 1.90 0.74 -12.87
C GLY A 58 1.48 2.01 -12.10
N ILE A 59 1.20 1.90 -10.81
CA ILE A 59 0.83 3.07 -9.99
C ILE A 59 2.02 3.99 -9.72
N MET A 60 3.16 3.43 -9.28
CA MET A 60 4.35 4.23 -8.95
C MET A 60 5.04 4.82 -10.18
N GLU A 61 4.76 4.30 -11.38
CA GLU A 61 5.25 4.85 -12.64
C GLU A 61 4.40 6.04 -13.14
N GLY A 62 3.44 6.53 -12.32
CA GLY A 62 2.63 7.70 -12.62
C GLY A 62 1.34 7.42 -13.37
N GLU A 63 0.94 6.16 -13.56
CA GLU A 63 -0.29 5.82 -14.32
C GLU A 63 -1.58 5.95 -13.48
N ALA A 64 -1.45 6.09 -12.15
CA ALA A 64 -2.59 6.08 -11.23
C ALA A 64 -3.16 7.46 -10.88
N VAL A 65 -2.40 8.54 -11.07
CA VAL A 65 -2.86 9.89 -10.76
C VAL A 65 -3.07 10.63 -12.07
N LYS A 66 -4.34 10.73 -12.48
CA LYS A 66 -4.79 11.58 -13.56
C LYS A 66 -5.96 12.44 -13.07
#